data_AF-A0A2U1QQ80-F1
#
_entry.id   AF-A0A2U1QQ80-F1
#
_cell.length_a   1.000
_cell.length_b   1.000
_cell.length_c   1.000
_cell.angle_alpha   90.00
_cell.angle_beta   90.00
_cell.angle_gamma   90.00
#
_symmetry.space_group_name_H-M   'P 1'
#
loop_
_entity.id
_entity.type
_entity.pdbx_description
1 polymer ?
#
loop_
_entity_poly.entity_id
_entity_poly.type
_entity_poly.pdbx_seq_one_letter_code
_entity_poly.pdbx_strand_id
1 'polypeptide(L)'
;MKTNFFIFLIILFCNGFMLAQQKTKDTLFFKYDKKYIKTYDEIPKHYYIDEISNGNNGIFFFKEINIFNNIKEKKILSLKKFVRNLNVYDKNHKIDDYELAGLFNKNTVFLVRSKN
;
A
#
# COMPACT_ATOMS: atom_id res chain seq x y z
N MET A 1 39.83 -2.24 -35.49
CA MET A 1 39.80 -1.56 -34.18
C MET A 1 38.52 -0.77 -33.91
N LYS A 2 37.86 -0.17 -34.91
CA LYS A 2 36.63 0.63 -34.70
C LYS A 2 35.41 -0.21 -34.25
N THR A 3 35.29 -1.46 -34.70
CA THR A 3 34.17 -2.35 -34.35
C THR A 3 34.14 -2.75 -32.87
N ASN A 4 35.30 -3.00 -32.27
CA ASN A 4 35.39 -3.37 -30.84
C ASN A 4 35.06 -2.20 -29.91
N PHE A 5 35.29 -0.96 -30.36
CA PHE A 5 34.92 0.24 -29.62
C PHE A 5 33.39 0.41 -29.54
N PHE A 6 32.68 0.13 -30.64
CA PHE A 6 31.21 0.17 -30.67
C PHE A 6 30.58 -0.89 -29.76
N ILE A 7 31.14 -2.10 -29.71
CA ILE A 7 30.66 -3.16 -28.82
C ILE A 7 30.83 -2.77 -27.35
N PHE A 8 31.97 -2.16 -27.00
CA PHE A 8 32.22 -1.69 -25.64
C PHE A 8 31.24 -0.57 -25.22
N LEU A 9 30.90 0.33 -26.15
CA LEU A 9 29.92 1.39 -25.91
C LEU A 9 28.50 0.84 -25.65
N ILE A 10 28.08 -0.19 -26.38
CA ILE A 10 26.76 -0.82 -26.21
C ILE A 10 26.64 -1.48 -24.83
N ILE A 11 27.70 -2.15 -24.37
CA ILE A 11 27.72 -2.80 -23.05
C ILE A 11 27.63 -1.77 -21.92
N LEU A 12 28.28 -0.61 -22.06
CA LEU A 12 28.19 0.49 -21.09
C LEU A 12 26.78 1.07 -21.00
N PHE A 13 26.08 1.23 -22.13
CA PHE A 13 24.70 1.73 -22.14
C PHE A 13 23.71 0.74 -21.52
N CYS A 14 23.86 -0.58 -21.74
CA CYS A 14 22.92 -1.57 -21.20
C CYS A 14 22.90 -1.65 -19.65
N ASN A 15 24.04 -1.40 -19.00
CA ASN A 15 24.13 -1.48 -17.53
C ASN A 15 23.46 -0.30 -16.80
N GLY A 16 23.36 0.88 -17.43
CA GLY A 16 22.78 2.08 -16.81
C GLY A 16 21.26 2.04 -16.65
N PHE A 17 20.55 1.28 -17.50
CA PHE A 17 19.07 1.28 -17.52
C PHE A 17 18.42 0.43 -16.43
N MET A 18 19.13 -0.54 -15.82
CA MET A 18 18.51 -1.48 -14.88
C MET A 18 18.25 -0.90 -13.49
N LEU A 19 19.03 0.11 -13.06
CA LEU A 19 18.89 0.72 -11.74
C LEU A 19 17.76 1.78 -11.67
N ALA A 20 17.28 2.29 -12.80
CA ALA A 20 16.33 3.40 -12.86
C ALA A 20 14.84 3.01 -12.74
N GLN A 21 14.51 1.72 -12.62
CA GLN A 21 13.11 1.25 -12.66
C GLN A 21 12.47 1.01 -11.30
N GLN A 22 13.18 1.26 -10.18
CA GLN A 22 12.58 1.14 -8.85
C GLN A 22 11.74 2.38 -8.54
N LYS A 23 10.48 2.37 -9.01
CA LYS A 23 9.51 3.43 -8.72
C LYS A 23 9.26 3.46 -7.22
N THR A 24 9.63 4.54 -6.56
CA THR A 24 9.34 4.75 -5.14
C THR A 24 7.84 4.75 -4.93
N LYS A 25 7.34 3.91 -4.01
CA LYS A 25 5.92 3.89 -3.65
C LYS A 25 5.57 5.18 -2.92
N ASP A 26 4.45 5.79 -3.30
CA ASP A 26 3.92 6.93 -2.53
C ASP A 26 3.53 6.47 -1.13
N THR A 27 3.74 7.33 -0.14
CA THR A 27 3.43 7.03 1.26
C THR A 27 2.11 7.66 1.69
N LEU A 28 1.22 6.86 2.28
CA LEU A 28 -0.08 7.28 2.78
C LEU A 28 -0.13 7.12 4.30
N PHE A 29 -0.51 8.20 4.99
CA PHE A 29 -0.70 8.22 6.43
C PHE A 29 -2.19 8.29 6.74
N PHE A 30 -2.71 7.27 7.42
CA PHE A 30 -4.09 7.21 7.87
C PHE A 30 -4.17 7.24 9.38
N LYS A 31 -5.11 8.02 9.92
CA LYS A 31 -5.48 7.91 11.33
C LYS A 31 -6.02 6.51 11.61
N TYR A 32 -5.47 5.85 12.61
CA TYR A 32 -5.98 4.58 13.11
C TYR A 32 -7.34 4.81 13.78
N ASP A 33 -8.39 4.21 13.23
CA ASP A 33 -9.76 4.30 13.74
C ASP A 33 -10.25 2.91 14.15
N LYS A 34 -10.33 2.68 15.47
CA LYS A 34 -10.78 1.41 16.06
C LYS A 34 -12.23 1.04 15.70
N LYS A 35 -13.06 2.01 15.26
CA LYS A 35 -14.43 1.73 14.83
C LYS A 35 -14.50 1.21 13.40
N TYR A 36 -13.47 1.48 12.60
CA TYR A 36 -13.42 1.11 11.19
C TYR A 36 -12.41 -0.01 10.90
N ILE A 37 -11.36 -0.08 11.72
CA ILE A 37 -10.31 -1.09 11.64
C ILE A 37 -10.54 -2.12 12.75
N LYS A 38 -10.79 -3.36 12.35
CA LYS A 38 -10.94 -4.52 13.23
C LYS A 38 -9.63 -5.29 13.36
N THR A 39 -9.40 -5.81 14.55
CA THR A 39 -8.29 -6.70 14.89
C THR A 39 -8.85 -7.89 15.65
N TYR A 40 -8.20 -9.04 15.52
CA TYR A 40 -8.59 -10.28 16.19
C TYR A 40 -7.42 -10.77 17.03
N ASP A 41 -7.68 -11.24 18.25
CA ASP A 41 -6.65 -11.69 19.18
C ASP A 41 -5.99 -12.99 18.70
N GLU A 42 -6.75 -13.81 17.97
CA GLU A 42 -6.29 -15.07 17.38
C GLU A 42 -5.32 -14.85 16.21
N ILE A 43 -5.41 -13.69 15.54
CA ILE A 43 -4.58 -13.32 14.39
C ILE A 43 -4.00 -11.92 14.60
N PRO A 44 -3.03 -11.78 15.53
CA PRO A 44 -2.44 -10.50 15.84
C PRO A 44 -1.74 -9.91 14.61
N LYS A 45 -1.55 -8.57 14.62
CA LYS A 45 -0.89 -7.81 13.55
C LYS A 45 -1.64 -7.78 12.20
N HIS A 46 -2.87 -8.26 12.17
CA HIS A 46 -3.75 -8.17 11.01
C HIS A 46 -4.85 -7.13 11.30
N TYR A 47 -4.98 -6.17 10.38
CA TYR A 47 -5.89 -5.05 10.50
C TYR A 47 -6.90 -5.08 9.35
N TYR A 48 -8.14 -5.44 9.67
CA TYR A 48 -9.23 -5.62 8.72
C TYR A 48 -10.08 -4.36 8.63
N ILE A 49 -10.67 -4.09 7.47
CA ILE A 49 -11.67 -3.03 7.31
C ILE A 49 -13.06 -3.65 7.40
N ASP A 50 -13.93 -3.08 8.23
CA ASP A 50 -15.24 -3.66 8.54
C ASP A 50 -16.25 -3.67 7.36
N GLU A 51 -16.09 -2.74 6.41
CA GLU A 51 -17.04 -2.53 5.29
C GLU A 51 -16.66 -3.33 4.01
N ILE A 52 -15.70 -4.26 4.09
CA ILE A 52 -15.22 -5.04 2.92
C ILE A 52 -16.12 -6.24 2.63
N SER A 53 -16.31 -6.56 1.34
CA SER A 53 -17.03 -7.77 0.96
C SER A 53 -16.22 -9.03 1.32
N ASN A 54 -16.88 -10.05 1.87
CA ASN A 54 -16.24 -11.34 2.06
C ASN A 54 -16.13 -12.01 0.69
N GLY A 55 -15.00 -11.81 0.02
CA GLY A 55 -14.68 -12.49 -1.22
C GLY A 55 -14.45 -13.99 -0.98
N ASN A 56 -14.77 -14.81 -1.99
CA ASN A 56 -14.46 -16.25 -1.95
C ASN A 56 -12.94 -16.54 -1.89
N ASN A 57 -12.10 -15.55 -2.21
CA ASN A 57 -10.64 -15.68 -2.30
C ASN A 57 -9.90 -15.08 -1.10
N GLY A 58 -10.61 -14.75 -0.03
CA GLY A 58 -10.07 -14.10 1.17
C GLY A 58 -10.68 -12.72 1.41
N ILE A 59 -10.14 -12.04 2.41
CA ILE A 59 -10.57 -10.69 2.80
C ILE A 59 -9.32 -9.82 2.83
N PHE A 60 -9.40 -8.62 2.26
CA PHE A 60 -8.30 -7.65 2.35
C PHE A 60 -8.00 -7.25 3.81
N PHE A 61 -6.72 -7.20 4.15
CA PHE A 61 -6.23 -6.68 5.44
C PHE A 61 -4.87 -6.02 5.28
N PHE A 62 -4.53 -5.14 6.20
CA PHE A 62 -3.16 -4.68 6.37
C PHE A 62 -2.40 -5.60 7.33
N LYS A 63 -1.20 -6.01 6.93
CA LYS A 63 -0.27 -6.73 7.80
C LYS A 63 0.72 -5.75 8.41
N GLU A 64 0.88 -5.78 9.73
CA GLU A 64 1.94 -5.01 10.39
C GLU A 64 3.31 -5.55 10.00
N ILE A 65 4.17 -4.67 9.50
CA ILE A 65 5.57 -5.01 9.18
C ILE A 65 6.50 -4.38 10.21
N ASN A 66 6.33 -3.08 10.47
CA ASN A 66 7.19 -2.30 11.35
C ASN A 66 6.36 -1.31 12.17
N ILE A 67 6.84 -0.98 13.36
CA ILE A 67 6.29 0.09 14.21
C ILE A 67 7.34 1.20 14.28
N PHE A 68 6.92 2.43 13.97
CA PHE A 68 7.77 3.60 14.04
C PHE A 68 7.21 4.58 15.06
N ASN A 69 8.10 5.14 15.88
CA ASN A 69 7.77 6.18 16.84
C ASN A 69 8.12 7.55 16.26
N ASN A 70 7.35 8.57 16.65
CA ASN A 70 7.63 9.99 16.33
C ASN A 70 7.71 10.31 14.82
N ILE A 71 6.80 9.73 14.03
CA ILE A 71 6.71 10.07 12.60
C ILE A 71 6.26 11.53 12.45
N LYS A 72 6.98 12.31 11.63
CA LYS A 72 6.65 13.70 11.33
C LYS A 72 5.77 13.75 10.08
N GLU A 73 4.46 13.76 10.28
CA GLU A 73 3.48 13.62 9.19
C GLU A 73 3.05 14.99 8.65
N LYS A 74 3.03 15.15 7.33
CA LYS A 74 2.52 16.38 6.69
C LYS A 74 0.99 16.42 6.63
N LYS A 75 0.35 15.27 6.45
CA LYS A 75 -1.11 15.16 6.31
C LYS A 75 -1.59 13.78 6.72
N ILE A 76 -2.43 13.71 7.75
CA ILE A 76 -3.09 12.49 8.20
C ILE A 76 -4.49 12.44 7.57
N LEU A 77 -4.79 11.37 6.85
CA LEU A 77 -6.07 11.14 6.20
C LEU A 77 -6.98 10.25 7.06
N SER A 78 -8.29 10.34 6.85
CA SER A 78 -9.23 9.33 7.36
C SER A 78 -9.30 8.17 6.38
N LEU A 79 -8.92 6.97 6.82
CA LEU A 79 -8.99 5.76 5.98
C LEU A 79 -10.40 5.55 5.44
N LYS A 80 -11.42 5.66 6.31
CA LYS A 80 -12.83 5.53 5.93
C LYS A 80 -13.23 6.49 4.81
N LYS A 81 -12.91 7.78 4.94
CA LYS A 81 -13.22 8.78 3.90
C LYS A 81 -12.45 8.49 2.62
N PHE A 82 -11.18 8.12 2.72
CA PHE A 82 -10.35 7.78 1.58
C PHE A 82 -10.96 6.62 0.80
N VAL A 83 -11.27 5.51 1.48
CA VAL A 83 -11.83 4.31 0.84
C VAL A 83 -13.18 4.59 0.20
N ARG A 84 -14.08 5.32 0.88
CA ARG A 84 -15.38 5.69 0.30
C ARG A 84 -15.28 6.59 -0.93
N ASN A 85 -14.25 7.44 -0.98
CA ASN A 85 -14.02 8.34 -2.12
C ASN A 85 -13.40 7.64 -3.34
N LEU A 86 -12.85 6.43 -3.17
CA LEU A 86 -12.31 5.65 -4.29
C LEU A 86 -13.40 5.13 -5.23
N ASN A 87 -14.65 5.05 -4.75
CA ASN A 87 -15.80 4.52 -5.48
C ASN A 87 -15.60 3.08 -6.00
N VAL A 88 -14.80 2.29 -5.28
CA VAL A 88 -14.48 0.89 -5.56
C VAL A 88 -15.47 -0.02 -4.85
N TYR A 89 -16.63 -0.22 -5.46
CA TYR A 89 -17.72 -1.01 -4.89
C TYR A 89 -18.03 -2.22 -5.78
N ASP A 90 -18.29 -3.36 -5.15
CA ASP A 90 -18.79 -4.57 -5.79
C ASP A 90 -20.27 -4.42 -6.19
N LYS A 91 -20.80 -5.45 -6.87
CA LYS A 91 -22.21 -5.50 -7.30
C LYS A 91 -23.21 -5.42 -6.15
N ASN A 92 -22.78 -5.72 -4.92
CA ASN A 92 -23.58 -5.70 -3.70
C ASN A 92 -23.42 -4.39 -2.90
N HIS A 93 -22.79 -3.36 -3.50
CA HIS A 93 -22.50 -2.07 -2.85
C HIS A 93 -21.58 -2.19 -1.62
N LYS A 94 -20.78 -3.26 -1.54
CA LYS A 94 -19.69 -3.40 -0.57
C LYS A 94 -18.37 -3.01 -1.23
N ILE A 95 -17.33 -2.74 -0.44
CA ILE A 95 -16.03 -2.39 -1.01
C ILE A 95 -15.43 -3.64 -1.70
N ASP A 96 -15.00 -3.49 -2.96
CA ASP A 96 -14.29 -4.53 -3.71
C ASP A 96 -12.88 -4.73 -3.14
N ASP A 97 -12.60 -5.93 -2.65
CA ASP A 97 -11.36 -6.25 -1.95
C ASP A 97 -10.15 -6.31 -2.89
N TYR A 98 -10.33 -6.79 -4.12
CA TYR A 98 -9.28 -6.91 -5.12
C TYR A 98 -8.83 -5.54 -5.63
N GLU A 99 -9.77 -4.65 -5.93
CA GLU A 99 -9.45 -3.28 -6.34
C GLU A 99 -8.74 -2.52 -5.21
N LEU A 100 -9.22 -2.69 -3.98
CA LEU A 100 -8.61 -2.08 -2.80
C LEU A 100 -7.18 -2.59 -2.55
N ALA A 101 -6.96 -3.89 -2.72
CA ALA A 101 -5.63 -4.50 -2.64
C ALA A 101 -4.70 -3.94 -3.71
N GLY A 102 -5.18 -3.83 -4.96
CA GLY A 102 -4.41 -3.28 -6.08
C GLY A 102 -3.98 -1.82 -5.86
N LEU A 103 -4.80 -1.03 -5.18
CA LEU A 103 -4.47 0.35 -4.81
C LEU A 103 -3.41 0.38 -3.71
N PHE A 104 -3.67 -0.26 -2.57
CA PHE A 104 -2.74 -0.18 -1.45
C PHE A 104 -1.41 -0.90 -1.69
N ASN A 105 -1.36 -1.91 -2.57
CA ASN A 105 -0.10 -2.55 -2.94
C ASN A 105 0.87 -1.58 -3.68
N LYS A 106 0.36 -0.50 -4.27
CA LYS A 106 1.19 0.54 -4.91
C LYS A 106 1.70 1.59 -3.94
N ASN A 107 1.24 1.57 -2.68
CA ASN A 107 1.57 2.55 -1.67
C ASN A 107 2.28 1.93 -0.46
N THR A 108 3.04 2.74 0.26
CA THR A 108 3.46 2.45 1.63
C THR A 108 2.41 3.03 2.57
N VAL A 109 1.79 2.20 3.41
CA VAL A 109 0.69 2.61 4.28
C VAL A 109 1.15 2.67 5.73
N PHE A 110 0.88 3.79 6.39
CA PHE A 110 1.06 3.97 7.82
C PHE A 110 -0.29 4.14 8.50
N LEU A 111 -0.56 3.31 9.51
CA LEU A 111 -1.69 3.46 10.42
C LEU A 111 -1.21 4.19 11.67
N VAL A 112 -1.55 5.48 11.77
CA VAL A 112 -1.07 6.39 12.80
C VAL A 112 -1.98 6.34 14.01
N ARG A 113 -1.44 5.92 15.15
CA ARG A 113 -2.11 6.00 16.45
C ARG A 113 -1.72 7.30 17.14
N SER A 114 -2.71 8.10 17.53
CA SER A 114 -2.47 9.22 18.44
C SER A 114 -1.97 8.67 19.77
N LYS A 115 -0.92 9.28 20.35
CA LYS A 115 -0.59 9.07 21.76
C LYS A 115 -1.78 9.60 22.57
N ASN A 116 -2.50 8.68 23.21
CA ASN A 116 -3.37 9.02 24.33
C ASN A 116 -2.52 9.21 25.58
#